data_AF-A0A6P6LRX5-F1
#
_entry.id   AF-A0A6P6LRX5-F1
#
_cell.length_a   1.000
_cell.length_b   1.000
_cell.length_c   1.000
_cell.angle_alpha   90.00
_cell.angle_beta   90.00
_cell.angle_gamma   90.00
#
_symmetry.space_group_name_H-M   'P 1'
#
loop_
_entity.id
_entity.type
_entity.pdbx_description
1 polymer ?
#
loop_
_entity_poly.entity_id
_entity_poly.type
_entity_poly.pdbx_seq_one_letter_code
_entity_poly.pdbx_strand_id
1 'polypeptide(L)'
;MTTSFLPKYTSDLQHLSQGQLDTEMDQLMANDPTQSYTHKELARITGTLAHLLIAQARISERSNHDLEQEAAALRLRVEEALQHQAHTQSRLDKLLLETQDQHEKENATDPELQKEVERLQNALENLRLDTDQREHLERETRERLEAKLRQGDALLERAEIELKERDAKVKAYENHLEMARAEIHDLTQRKDSLIDELDMVHRELKHSHRACNVNRKRKHTPQSFPWPVNPSVSAKNFELEKGVKACFSKRHQPASTNPCQQWGKENSSRKSGSPATDT
;
A
#
# COMPACT_ATOMS: atom_id res chain seq x y z
N MET A 1 24.51 7.68 91.01
CA MET A 1 24.75 7.58 92.46
C MET A 1 24.91 6.10 92.78
N THR A 2 26.07 5.51 92.50
CA THR A 2 26.40 4.14 92.91
C THR A 2 26.94 4.20 94.32
N THR A 3 26.10 3.83 95.29
CA THR A 3 26.53 3.67 96.67
C THR A 3 27.33 2.38 96.75
N SER A 4 28.62 2.49 97.09
CA SER A 4 29.48 1.32 97.25
C SER A 4 28.88 0.37 98.28
N PHE A 5 28.69 -0.89 97.90
CA PHE A 5 28.06 -1.89 98.78
C PHE A 5 28.98 -2.33 99.91
N LEU A 6 30.29 -2.09 99.76
CA LEU A 6 31.29 -2.45 100.74
C LEU A 6 31.74 -1.26 101.60
N PRO A 7 31.94 -1.48 102.91
CA PRO A 7 32.47 -0.45 103.78
C PRO A 7 33.93 -0.11 103.47
N LYS A 8 34.28 1.19 103.59
CA LYS A 8 35.62 1.73 103.31
C LYS A 8 36.75 1.08 104.12
N TYR A 9 36.48 0.47 105.26
CA TYR A 9 37.51 -0.20 106.08
C TYR A 9 37.98 -1.54 105.52
N THR A 10 37.33 -2.07 104.49
CA THR A 10 37.79 -3.30 103.83
C THR A 10 38.91 -3.01 102.81
N SER A 11 39.19 -1.75 102.50
CA SER A 11 40.09 -1.29 101.41
C SER A 11 41.45 -1.99 101.38
N ASP A 12 41.98 -2.31 102.55
CA ASP A 12 43.34 -2.85 102.72
C ASP A 12 43.44 -4.37 102.48
N LEU A 13 42.33 -5.05 102.19
CA LEU A 13 42.30 -6.49 101.86
C LEU A 13 42.83 -6.74 100.45
N GLN A 14 43.70 -7.76 100.30
CA GLN A 14 44.35 -8.11 99.03
C GLN A 14 43.33 -8.31 97.90
N HIS A 15 43.67 -7.82 96.70
CA HIS A 15 42.85 -8.01 95.51
C HIS A 15 43.05 -9.43 94.96
N LEU A 16 42.07 -10.30 95.17
CA LEU A 16 41.98 -11.57 94.47
C LEU A 16 41.40 -11.34 93.06
N SER A 17 41.98 -12.02 92.06
CA SER A 17 41.34 -12.19 90.75
C SER A 17 40.27 -13.29 90.82
N GLN A 18 39.34 -13.33 89.86
CA GLN A 18 38.28 -14.35 89.83
C GLN A 18 38.86 -15.78 89.91
N GLY A 19 39.88 -16.10 89.10
CA GLY A 19 40.50 -17.43 89.12
C GLY A 19 41.22 -17.78 90.43
N GLN A 20 41.77 -16.78 91.13
CA GLN A 20 42.36 -16.99 92.46
C GLN A 20 41.28 -17.18 93.53
N LEU A 21 40.19 -16.43 93.45
CA LEU A 21 39.03 -16.58 94.34
C LEU A 21 38.41 -17.97 94.19
N ASP A 22 38.23 -18.44 92.96
CA ASP A 22 37.71 -19.77 92.67
C ASP A 22 38.63 -20.87 93.26
N THR A 23 39.95 -20.71 93.10
CA THR A 23 40.95 -21.65 93.64
C THR A 23 40.97 -21.69 95.18
N GLU A 24 40.87 -20.53 95.84
CA GLU A 24 40.82 -20.44 97.30
C GLU A 24 39.48 -20.90 97.88
N MET A 25 38.38 -20.69 97.14
CA MET A 25 37.08 -21.25 97.46
C MET A 25 37.11 -22.77 97.40
N ASP A 26 37.70 -23.37 96.36
CA ASP A 26 37.83 -24.82 96.24
C ASP A 26 38.64 -25.41 97.41
N GLN A 27 39.70 -24.74 97.85
CA GLN A 27 40.48 -25.13 99.03
C GLN A 27 39.68 -25.02 100.34
N LEU A 28 38.83 -23.99 100.47
CA LEU A 28 37.95 -23.84 101.62
C LEU A 28 36.86 -24.91 101.64
N MET A 29 36.28 -25.22 100.48
CA MET A 29 35.24 -26.23 100.29
C MET A 29 35.75 -27.67 100.47
N ALA A 30 37.08 -27.88 100.41
CA ALA A 30 37.71 -29.16 100.72
C ALA A 30 37.69 -29.53 102.23
N ASN A 31 37.30 -28.59 103.11
CA ASN A 31 37.10 -28.89 104.52
C ASN A 31 35.77 -29.64 104.74
N ASP A 32 35.80 -30.79 105.43
CA ASP A 32 34.61 -31.59 105.73
C ASP A 32 33.71 -30.90 106.77
N PRO A 33 32.50 -30.43 106.40
CA PRO A 33 31.62 -29.70 107.31
C PRO A 33 31.10 -30.53 108.48
N THR A 34 31.25 -31.86 108.44
CA THR A 34 30.82 -32.78 109.51
C THR A 34 31.89 -33.03 110.57
N GLN A 35 33.11 -32.52 110.35
CA GLN A 35 34.24 -32.68 111.26
C GLN A 35 34.15 -31.72 112.46
N SER A 36 34.55 -32.19 113.64
CA SER A 36 34.65 -31.34 114.84
C SER A 36 35.95 -30.53 114.79
N TYR A 37 35.83 -29.26 114.43
CA TYR A 37 36.95 -28.31 114.39
C TYR A 37 37.24 -27.68 115.76
N THR A 38 38.52 -27.41 116.03
CA THR A 38 38.89 -26.58 117.18
C THR A 38 38.46 -25.12 116.96
N HIS A 39 38.25 -24.36 118.03
CA HIS A 39 37.91 -22.93 117.94
C HIS A 39 38.90 -22.13 117.05
N LYS A 40 40.19 -22.49 117.08
CA LYS A 40 41.23 -21.86 116.27
C LYS A 40 41.05 -22.15 114.76
N GLU A 41 40.63 -23.36 114.40
CA GLU A 41 40.35 -23.76 113.02
C GLU A 41 39.03 -23.16 112.54
N LEU A 42 37.99 -23.15 113.36
CA LEU A 42 36.72 -22.46 113.05
C LEU A 42 36.92 -20.97 112.80
N ALA A 43 37.71 -20.29 113.65
CA ALA A 43 38.04 -18.88 113.45
C ALA A 43 38.81 -18.66 112.15
N ARG A 44 39.70 -19.59 111.76
CA ARG A 44 40.42 -19.55 110.50
C ARG A 44 39.48 -19.73 109.30
N ILE A 45 38.66 -20.78 109.30
CA ILE A 45 37.68 -21.11 108.24
C ILE A 45 36.69 -19.96 108.05
N THR A 46 36.17 -19.42 109.16
CA THR A 46 35.23 -18.29 109.14
C THR A 46 35.91 -17.01 108.64
N GLY A 47 37.15 -16.76 109.05
CA GLY A 47 37.95 -15.63 108.57
C GLY A 47 38.26 -15.70 107.07
N THR A 48 38.64 -16.88 106.57
CA THR A 48 38.87 -17.11 105.13
C THR A 48 37.57 -16.97 104.33
N LEU A 49 36.46 -17.51 104.83
CA LEU A 49 35.15 -17.34 104.18
C LEU A 49 34.75 -15.87 104.10
N ALA A 50 34.91 -15.11 105.19
CA ALA A 50 34.63 -13.67 105.20
C ALA A 50 35.50 -12.91 104.19
N HIS A 51 36.79 -13.26 104.08
CA HIS A 51 37.69 -12.65 103.09
C HIS A 51 37.23 -12.95 101.65
N LEU A 52 36.87 -14.19 101.34
CA LEU A 52 36.39 -14.60 100.02
C LEU A 52 35.07 -13.93 99.65
N LEU A 53 34.11 -13.82 100.58
CA LEU A 53 32.85 -13.12 100.33
C LEU A 53 33.07 -11.63 100.05
N ILE A 54 33.98 -10.97 100.77
CA ILE A 54 34.35 -9.58 100.51
C ILE A 54 35.03 -9.45 99.15
N ALA A 55 35.93 -10.37 98.79
CA ALA A 55 36.59 -10.37 97.50
C ALA A 55 35.59 -10.56 96.34
N GLN A 56 34.64 -11.49 96.48
CA GLN A 56 33.59 -11.72 95.48
C GLN A 56 32.70 -10.48 95.29
N ALA A 57 32.32 -9.83 96.39
CA ALA A 57 31.54 -8.59 96.34
C ALA A 57 32.28 -7.45 95.63
N ARG A 58 33.63 -7.38 95.73
CA ARG A 58 34.44 -6.39 94.99
C ARG A 58 34.55 -6.68 93.52
N ILE A 59 34.63 -7.95 93.15
CA ILE A 59 34.68 -8.34 91.74
C ILE A 59 33.32 -8.03 91.10
N SER A 60 32.22 -8.36 91.78
CA SER A 60 30.87 -8.04 91.30
C SER A 60 30.58 -6.54 91.26
N GLU A 61 31.06 -5.74 92.23
CA GLU A 61 30.95 -4.29 92.20
C GLU A 61 31.69 -3.68 91.00
N ARG A 62 32.91 -4.17 90.70
CA ARG A 62 33.68 -3.75 89.52
C ARG A 62 32.98 -4.15 88.22
N SER A 63 32.52 -5.40 88.09
CA SER A 63 31.80 -5.84 86.90
C SER A 63 30.48 -5.09 86.69
N ASN A 64 29.77 -4.76 87.78
CA ASN A 64 28.56 -3.95 87.70
C ASN A 64 28.88 -2.52 87.26
N HIS A 65 29.98 -1.93 87.74
CA HIS A 65 30.41 -0.61 87.29
C HIS A 65 30.77 -0.60 85.81
N ASP A 66 31.50 -1.61 85.34
CA ASP A 66 31.85 -1.76 83.92
C ASP A 66 30.57 -1.92 83.05
N LEU A 67 29.62 -2.75 83.49
CA LEU A 67 28.32 -2.92 82.81
C LEU A 67 27.49 -1.64 82.82
N GLU A 68 27.48 -0.87 83.91
CA GLU A 68 26.80 0.42 83.99
C GLU A 68 27.44 1.45 83.04
N GLN A 69 28.77 1.47 82.96
CA GLN A 69 29.51 2.32 82.04
C GLN A 69 29.23 1.95 80.59
N GLU A 70 29.21 0.65 80.26
CA GLU A 70 28.85 0.15 78.93
C GLU A 70 27.39 0.50 78.58
N ALA A 71 26.45 0.32 79.51
CA ALA A 71 25.06 0.71 79.33
C ALA A 71 24.89 2.22 79.10
N ALA A 72 25.67 3.06 79.78
CA ALA A 72 25.68 4.50 79.56
C ALA A 72 26.25 4.86 78.17
N ALA A 73 27.33 4.21 77.75
CA ALA A 73 27.92 4.41 76.42
C ALA A 73 26.96 3.98 75.30
N LEU A 74 26.25 2.85 75.47
CA LEU A 74 25.25 2.39 74.52
C LEU A 74 24.05 3.33 74.44
N ARG A 75 23.58 3.86 75.58
CA ARG A 75 22.50 4.88 75.58
C ARG A 75 22.89 6.12 74.80
N LEU A 76 24.13 6.61 74.95
CA LEU A 76 24.62 7.74 74.17
C LEU A 76 24.63 7.43 72.66
N ARG A 77 25.12 6.26 72.26
CA ARG A 77 25.13 5.83 70.85
C ARG A 77 23.73 5.71 70.24
N VAL A 78 22.75 5.23 71.02
CA VAL A 78 21.34 5.15 70.57
C VAL A 78 20.79 6.55 70.34
N GLU A 79 21.05 7.49 71.26
CA GLU A 79 20.61 8.88 71.11
C GLU A 79 21.22 9.55 69.87
N GLU A 80 22.52 9.37 69.63
CA GLU A 80 23.20 9.86 68.42
C GLU A 80 22.59 9.25 67.15
N ALA A 81 22.32 7.94 67.14
CA ALA A 81 21.69 7.26 66.01
C ALA A 81 20.28 7.79 65.72
N LEU A 82 19.49 8.06 66.77
CA LEU A 82 18.16 8.66 66.63
C LEU A 82 18.22 10.08 66.07
N GLN A 83 19.18 10.90 66.51
CA GLN A 83 19.39 12.23 65.95
C GLN A 83 19.80 12.18 64.47
N HIS A 84 20.69 11.26 64.11
CA HIS A 84 21.06 11.03 62.71
C HIS A 84 19.87 10.59 61.86
N GLN A 85 19.03 9.68 62.37
CA GLN A 85 17.81 9.24 61.69
C GLN A 85 16.81 10.39 61.51
N ALA A 86 16.60 11.22 62.53
CA ALA A 86 15.71 12.37 62.43
C ALA A 86 16.20 13.38 61.38
N HIS A 87 17.52 13.59 61.32
CA HIS A 87 18.13 14.48 60.32
C HIS A 87 17.99 13.94 58.89
N THR A 88 18.23 12.64 58.67
CA THR A 88 18.08 12.04 57.35
C THR A 88 16.62 12.04 56.90
N GLN A 89 15.68 11.79 57.82
CA GLN A 89 14.25 11.84 57.53
C GLN A 89 13.82 13.25 57.11
N SER A 90 14.21 14.28 57.87
CA SER A 90 13.91 15.68 57.52
C SER A 90 14.47 16.07 56.14
N ARG A 91 15.66 15.57 55.78
CA ARG A 91 16.24 15.80 54.46
C ARG A 91 15.44 15.12 53.34
N LEU A 92 14.95 13.91 53.58
CA LEU A 92 14.09 13.20 52.64
C LEU A 92 12.77 13.94 52.44
N ASP A 93 12.13 14.38 53.53
CA ASP A 93 10.86 15.12 53.45
C ASP A 93 11.03 16.43 52.66
N LYS A 94 12.16 17.13 52.85
CA LYS A 94 12.49 18.34 52.07
C LYS A 94 12.66 18.03 50.58
N LEU A 95 13.39 16.96 50.24
CA LEU A 95 13.59 16.57 48.84
C LEU A 95 12.27 16.13 48.18
N LEU A 96 11.42 15.41 48.90
CA LEU A 96 10.09 15.05 48.41
C LEU A 96 9.28 16.30 48.07
N LEU A 97 9.27 17.29 48.97
CA LEU A 97 8.57 18.56 48.71
C LEU A 97 9.15 19.30 47.48
N GLU A 98 10.48 19.39 47.36
CA GLU A 98 11.14 20.01 46.19
C GLU A 98 10.78 19.27 44.88
N THR A 99 10.75 17.93 44.89
CA THR A 99 10.37 17.15 43.70
C THR A 99 8.91 17.34 43.33
N GLN A 100 8.01 17.47 44.30
CA GLN A 100 6.60 17.73 44.05
C GLN A 100 6.37 19.13 43.49
N ASP A 101 7.03 20.15 44.05
CA ASP A 101 7.03 21.52 43.54
C ASP A 101 7.55 21.63 42.10
N GLN A 102 8.61 20.86 41.76
CA GLN A 102 9.15 20.81 40.39
C GLN A 102 8.17 20.15 39.43
N HIS A 103 7.57 19.03 39.83
CA HIS A 103 6.56 18.34 39.05
C HIS A 103 5.33 19.23 38.82
N GLU A 104 4.88 20.00 39.81
CA GLU A 104 3.78 20.95 39.65
C GLU A 104 4.15 22.13 38.72
N LYS A 105 5.41 22.58 38.73
CA LYS A 105 5.94 23.59 37.80
C LYS A 105 6.12 23.07 36.36
N GLU A 106 6.52 21.81 36.18
CA GLU A 106 6.69 21.17 34.86
C GLU A 106 5.35 20.73 34.25
N ASN A 107 4.38 20.30 35.06
CA ASN A 107 3.03 19.98 34.60
C ASN A 107 2.17 21.20 34.27
N ALA A 108 2.64 22.41 34.58
CA ALA A 108 2.25 23.58 33.83
C ALA A 108 2.86 23.50 32.43
N THR A 109 2.37 22.56 31.61
CA THR A 109 2.62 22.57 30.17
C THR A 109 2.22 23.96 29.70
N ASP A 110 3.19 24.71 29.19
CA ASP A 110 2.98 26.09 28.77
C ASP A 110 1.73 26.13 27.87
N PRO A 111 0.64 26.78 28.29
CA PRO A 111 -0.63 26.75 27.56
C PRO A 111 -0.48 27.31 26.15
N GLU A 112 0.57 28.09 25.89
CA GLU A 112 0.93 28.57 24.56
C GLU A 112 1.52 27.46 23.67
N LEU A 113 2.42 26.63 24.21
CA LEU A 113 2.93 25.43 23.53
C LEU A 113 1.82 24.43 23.20
N GLN A 114 0.88 24.22 24.13
CA GLN A 114 -0.24 23.31 23.90
C GLN A 114 -1.16 23.80 22.77
N LYS A 115 -1.47 25.10 22.75
CA LYS A 115 -2.23 25.73 21.66
C LYS A 115 -1.51 25.66 20.33
N GLU A 116 -0.19 25.82 20.32
CA GLU A 116 0.59 25.72 19.08
C GLU A 116 0.63 24.28 18.57
N VAL A 117 0.72 23.28 19.45
CA VAL A 117 0.60 21.86 19.06
C VAL A 117 -0.78 21.58 18.46
N GLU A 118 -1.86 22.04 19.08
CA GLU A 118 -3.22 21.88 18.56
C GLU A 118 -3.41 22.62 17.23
N ARG A 119 -2.85 23.82 17.09
CA ARG A 119 -2.85 24.58 15.85
C ARG A 119 -2.09 23.85 14.74
N LEU A 120 -0.91 23.31 15.03
CA LEU A 120 -0.11 22.57 14.07
C LEU A 120 -0.75 21.24 13.66
N GLN A 121 -1.39 20.55 14.60
CA GLN A 121 -2.18 19.35 14.32
C GLN A 121 -3.34 19.66 13.37
N ASN A 122 -4.10 20.72 13.65
CA ASN A 122 -5.18 21.19 12.76
C ASN A 122 -4.65 21.62 11.39
N ALA A 123 -3.50 22.30 11.33
CA ALA A 123 -2.88 22.69 10.06
C ALA A 123 -2.45 21.46 9.23
N LEU A 124 -1.92 20.42 9.89
CA LEU A 124 -1.54 19.15 9.27
C LEU A 124 -2.75 18.41 8.71
N GLU A 125 -3.85 18.37 9.46
CA GLU A 125 -5.10 17.72 9.02
C GLU A 125 -5.71 18.44 7.81
N ASN A 126 -5.76 19.77 7.86
CA ASN A 126 -6.22 20.57 6.73
C ASN A 126 -5.34 20.37 5.49
N LEU A 127 -4.02 20.32 5.66
CA LEU A 127 -3.09 20.09 4.56
C LEU A 127 -3.28 18.69 3.95
N ARG A 128 -3.52 17.67 4.77
CA ARG A 128 -3.83 16.32 4.27
C ARG A 128 -5.11 16.31 3.46
N LEU A 129 -6.17 16.94 3.96
CA LEU A 129 -7.45 17.04 3.27
C LEU A 129 -7.34 17.77 1.93
N ASP A 130 -6.61 18.89 1.88
CA ASP A 130 -6.34 19.63 0.64
C ASP A 130 -5.52 18.80 -0.36
N THR A 131 -4.52 18.07 0.13
CA THR A 131 -3.69 17.19 -0.70
C THR A 131 -4.53 16.07 -1.31
N ASP A 132 -5.36 15.40 -0.51
CA ASP A 132 -6.24 14.33 -0.98
C ASP A 132 -7.26 14.84 -2.02
N GLN A 133 -7.83 16.03 -1.79
CA GLN A 133 -8.75 16.67 -2.74
C GLN A 133 -8.04 17.01 -4.06
N ARG A 134 -6.85 17.60 -3.98
CA ARG A 134 -6.05 17.91 -5.16
C ARG A 134 -5.69 16.66 -5.96
N GLU A 135 -5.22 15.61 -5.29
CA GLU A 135 -4.88 14.34 -5.94
C GLU A 135 -6.11 13.70 -6.60
N HIS A 136 -7.28 13.78 -5.95
CA HIS A 136 -8.53 13.29 -6.51
C HIS A 136 -8.88 14.03 -7.80
N LEU A 137 -8.84 15.36 -7.80
CA LEU A 137 -9.14 16.17 -8.99
C LEU A 137 -8.10 15.93 -10.10
N GLU A 138 -6.82 15.81 -9.76
CA GLU A 138 -5.78 15.49 -10.72
C GLU A 138 -6.02 14.12 -11.37
N ARG A 139 -6.38 13.11 -10.58
CA ARG A 139 -6.73 11.78 -11.07
C ARG A 139 -7.94 11.81 -12.01
N GLU A 140 -9.01 12.50 -11.62
CA GLU A 140 -10.23 12.62 -12.45
C GLU A 140 -9.94 13.34 -13.78
N THR A 141 -9.20 14.46 -13.73
CA THR A 141 -8.82 15.19 -14.95
C THR A 141 -7.94 14.34 -15.86
N ARG A 142 -6.97 13.61 -15.29
CA ARG A 142 -6.11 12.68 -16.03
C ARG A 142 -6.92 11.56 -16.69
N GLU A 143 -7.78 10.88 -15.96
CA GLU A 143 -8.64 9.82 -16.48
C GLU A 143 -9.56 10.34 -17.60
N ARG A 144 -10.12 11.54 -17.44
CA ARG A 144 -10.93 12.18 -18.47
C ARG A 144 -10.13 12.49 -19.73
N LEU A 145 -8.88 12.95 -19.60
CA LEU A 145 -7.99 13.20 -20.72
C LEU A 145 -7.58 11.89 -21.41
N GLU A 146 -7.24 10.86 -20.65
CA GLU A 146 -6.93 9.52 -21.19
C GLU A 146 -8.12 8.92 -21.94
N ALA A 147 -9.35 9.08 -21.44
CA ALA A 147 -10.56 8.63 -22.12
C ALA A 147 -10.77 9.38 -23.45
N LYS A 148 -10.58 10.70 -23.48
CA LYS A 148 -10.66 11.49 -24.71
C LYS A 148 -9.57 11.11 -25.71
N LEU A 149 -8.37 10.84 -25.24
CA LEU A 149 -7.25 10.41 -26.08
C LEU A 149 -7.59 9.08 -26.76
N ARG A 150 -8.02 8.07 -25.98
CA ARG A 150 -8.45 6.76 -26.52
C ARG A 150 -9.61 6.90 -27.51
N GLN A 151 -10.55 7.80 -27.23
CA GLN A 151 -11.64 8.09 -28.17
C GLN A 151 -11.12 8.69 -29.48
N GLY A 152 -10.17 9.62 -29.39
CA GLY A 152 -9.49 10.21 -30.55
C GLY A 152 -8.76 9.17 -31.39
N ASP A 153 -8.00 8.28 -30.74
CA ASP A 153 -7.27 7.19 -31.40
C ASP A 153 -8.22 6.25 -32.15
N ALA A 154 -9.35 5.86 -31.53
CA ALA A 154 -10.34 5.00 -32.18
C ALA A 154 -11.01 5.67 -33.40
N LEU A 155 -11.25 6.99 -33.34
CA LEU A 155 -11.76 7.73 -34.49
C LEU A 155 -10.72 7.87 -35.60
N LEU A 156 -9.46 8.05 -35.24
CA LEU A 156 -8.34 8.10 -36.19
C LEU A 156 -8.19 6.77 -36.93
N GLU A 157 -8.15 5.65 -36.19
CA GLU A 157 -8.08 4.31 -36.79
C GLU A 157 -9.24 4.06 -37.76
N ARG A 158 -10.46 4.46 -37.38
CA ARG A 158 -11.62 4.35 -38.28
C ARG A 158 -11.45 5.20 -39.53
N ALA A 159 -11.02 6.46 -39.40
CA ALA A 159 -10.80 7.34 -40.53
C ALA A 159 -9.70 6.82 -41.47
N GLU A 160 -8.64 6.22 -40.95
CA GLU A 160 -7.59 5.59 -41.74
C GLU A 160 -8.10 4.38 -42.53
N ILE A 161 -8.96 3.55 -41.93
CA ILE A 161 -9.60 2.43 -42.63
C ILE A 161 -10.49 2.96 -43.75
N GLU A 162 -11.35 3.93 -43.47
CA GLU A 162 -12.23 4.54 -44.47
C GLU A 162 -11.44 5.18 -45.62
N LEU A 163 -10.32 5.84 -45.32
CA LEU A 163 -9.43 6.41 -46.34
C LEU A 163 -8.87 5.32 -47.26
N LYS A 164 -8.32 4.25 -46.69
CA LYS A 164 -7.78 3.10 -47.45
C LYS A 164 -8.85 2.47 -48.35
N GLU A 165 -10.09 2.35 -47.87
CA GLU A 165 -11.21 1.85 -48.67
C GLU A 165 -11.56 2.79 -49.83
N ARG A 166 -11.55 4.11 -49.60
CA ARG A 166 -11.80 5.10 -50.66
C ARG A 166 -10.69 5.09 -51.71
N ASP A 167 -9.43 5.00 -51.30
CA ASP A 167 -8.29 4.89 -52.21
C ASP A 167 -8.37 3.63 -53.08
N ALA A 168 -8.76 2.50 -52.49
CA ALA A 168 -9.00 1.27 -53.23
C ALA A 168 -10.13 1.43 -54.28
N LYS A 169 -11.21 2.14 -53.93
CA LYS A 169 -12.31 2.44 -54.86
C LYS A 169 -11.88 3.38 -55.99
N VAL A 170 -11.10 4.42 -55.68
CA VAL A 170 -10.58 5.34 -56.70
C VAL A 170 -9.72 4.59 -57.71
N LYS A 171 -8.78 3.76 -57.24
CA LYS A 171 -7.95 2.91 -58.13
C LYS A 171 -8.78 1.97 -59.00
N ALA A 172 -9.84 1.37 -58.45
CA ALA A 172 -10.73 0.53 -59.23
C ALA A 172 -11.43 1.32 -60.35
N TYR A 173 -11.91 2.54 -60.07
CA TYR A 173 -12.52 3.40 -61.09
C TYR A 173 -11.51 3.90 -62.12
N GLU A 174 -10.29 4.24 -61.72
CA GLU A 174 -9.21 4.60 -62.64
C GLU A 174 -8.92 3.47 -63.63
N ASN A 175 -8.79 2.23 -63.13
CA ASN A 175 -8.60 1.05 -63.97
C ASN A 175 -9.76 0.84 -64.95
N HIS A 176 -11.01 0.95 -64.48
CA HIS A 176 -12.18 0.83 -65.37
C HIS A 176 -12.21 1.91 -66.45
N LEU A 177 -11.82 3.13 -66.10
CA LEU A 177 -11.78 4.26 -67.01
C LEU A 177 -10.65 4.09 -68.04
N GLU A 178 -9.49 3.58 -67.63
CA GLU A 178 -8.39 3.21 -68.52
C GLU A 178 -8.80 2.10 -69.51
N MET A 179 -9.46 1.05 -69.03
CA MET A 179 -10.01 -0.01 -69.88
C MET A 179 -11.02 0.55 -70.90
N ALA A 180 -11.96 1.39 -70.46
CA ALA A 180 -12.95 2.00 -71.35
C ALA A 180 -12.30 2.92 -72.40
N ARG A 181 -11.25 3.66 -72.03
CA ARG A 181 -10.47 4.48 -72.96
C ARG A 181 -9.78 3.62 -74.02
N ALA A 182 -9.17 2.51 -73.61
CA ALA A 182 -8.54 1.56 -74.53
C ALA A 182 -9.56 0.97 -75.52
N GLU A 183 -10.74 0.55 -75.03
CA GLU A 183 -11.81 0.03 -75.88
C GLU A 183 -12.32 1.07 -76.88
N ILE A 184 -12.52 2.32 -76.47
CA ILE A 184 -12.89 3.41 -77.38
C ILE A 184 -11.82 3.60 -78.46
N HIS A 185 -10.55 3.52 -78.09
CA HIS A 185 -9.46 3.64 -79.05
C HIS A 185 -9.50 2.52 -80.10
N ASP A 186 -9.64 1.26 -79.66
CA ASP A 186 -9.73 0.09 -80.53
C ASP A 186 -10.95 0.17 -81.48
N LEU A 187 -12.12 0.57 -80.95
CA LEU A 187 -13.33 0.76 -81.74
C LEU A 187 -13.18 1.90 -82.75
N THR A 188 -12.50 2.98 -82.37
CA THR A 188 -12.23 4.11 -83.26
C THR A 188 -11.33 3.68 -84.42
N GLN A 189 -10.25 2.97 -84.13
CA GLN A 189 -9.35 2.43 -85.15
C GLN A 189 -10.08 1.48 -86.10
N ARG A 190 -10.92 0.60 -85.57
CA ARG A 190 -11.71 -0.34 -86.38
C ARG A 190 -12.71 0.39 -87.27
N LYS A 191 -13.36 1.44 -86.76
CA LYS A 191 -14.27 2.29 -87.53
C LYS A 191 -13.52 3.00 -88.66
N ASP A 192 -12.32 3.53 -88.42
CA ASP A 192 -11.52 4.19 -89.46
C ASP A 192 -11.08 3.19 -90.56
N SER A 193 -10.70 1.96 -90.18
CA SER A 193 -10.40 0.90 -91.15
C SER A 193 -11.61 0.53 -92.03
N LEU A 194 -12.80 0.44 -91.44
CA LEU A 194 -14.04 0.19 -92.18
C LEU A 194 -14.39 1.33 -93.14
N ILE A 195 -14.08 2.58 -92.78
CA ILE A 195 -14.26 3.74 -93.68
C ILE A 195 -13.34 3.59 -94.89
N ASP A 196 -12.07 3.24 -94.69
CA ASP A 196 -11.11 3.02 -95.78
C ASP A 196 -11.54 1.89 -96.71
N GLU A 197 -12.04 0.78 -96.16
CA GLU A 197 -12.61 -0.35 -96.92
C GLU A 197 -13.82 0.09 -97.74
N LEU A 198 -14.75 0.84 -97.14
CA LEU A 198 -15.93 1.35 -97.84
C LEU A 198 -15.55 2.29 -98.98
N ASP A 199 -14.58 3.17 -98.77
CA ASP A 199 -14.06 4.09 -99.79
C ASP A 199 -13.36 3.33 -100.92
N MET A 200 -12.68 2.23 -100.62
CA MET A 200 -12.09 1.33 -101.63
C MET A 200 -13.19 0.69 -102.48
N VAL A 201 -14.18 0.05 -101.86
CA VAL A 201 -15.32 -0.57 -102.55
C VAL A 201 -16.08 0.46 -103.40
N HIS A 202 -16.30 1.67 -102.88
CA HIS A 202 -16.95 2.74 -103.63
C HIS A 202 -16.15 3.15 -104.87
N ARG A 203 -14.82 3.28 -104.74
CA ARG A 203 -13.93 3.56 -105.87
C ARG A 203 -14.00 2.45 -106.91
N GLU A 204 -13.87 1.20 -106.52
CA GLU A 204 -13.93 0.04 -107.42
C GLU A 204 -15.28 -0.08 -108.13
N LEU A 205 -16.38 0.11 -107.41
CA LEU A 205 -17.74 0.10 -107.97
C LEU A 205 -17.92 1.21 -109.01
N LYS A 206 -17.43 2.43 -108.71
CA LYS A 206 -17.43 3.56 -109.64
C LYS A 206 -16.61 3.27 -110.90
N HIS A 207 -15.45 2.64 -110.77
CA HIS A 207 -14.63 2.19 -111.90
C HIS A 207 -15.36 1.14 -112.75
N SER A 208 -15.96 0.13 -112.11
CA SER A 208 -16.71 -0.93 -112.78
C SER A 208 -17.92 -0.38 -113.54
N HIS A 209 -18.67 0.55 -112.93
CA HIS A 209 -19.79 1.23 -113.59
C HIS A 209 -19.33 2.05 -114.81
N ARG A 210 -18.21 2.78 -114.70
CA ARG A 210 -17.60 3.49 -115.84
C ARG A 210 -17.18 2.53 -116.95
N ALA A 211 -16.55 1.41 -116.62
CA ALA A 211 -16.14 0.39 -117.59
C ALA A 211 -17.35 -0.24 -118.33
N CYS A 212 -18.42 -0.58 -117.60
CA CYS A 212 -19.68 -1.06 -118.19
C CYS A 212 -20.31 -0.02 -119.12
N ASN A 213 -20.34 1.26 -118.73
CA ASN A 213 -20.87 2.33 -119.59
C ASN A 213 -20.03 2.53 -120.87
N VAL A 214 -18.71 2.41 -120.80
CA VAL A 214 -17.83 2.47 -121.99
C VAL A 214 -18.05 1.26 -122.90
N ASN A 215 -18.20 0.05 -122.35
CA ASN A 215 -18.53 -1.16 -123.11
C ASN A 215 -19.93 -1.09 -123.73
N ARG A 216 -20.90 -0.47 -123.05
CA ARG A 216 -22.25 -0.22 -123.55
C ARG A 216 -22.27 0.82 -124.67
N LYS A 217 -21.43 1.86 -124.59
CA LYS A 217 -21.21 2.82 -125.69
C LYS A 217 -20.49 2.21 -126.91
N ARG A 218 -19.71 1.14 -126.73
CA ARG A 218 -19.10 0.36 -127.84
C ARG A 218 -20.04 -0.67 -128.46
N LYS A 219 -21.15 -1.01 -127.81
CA LYS A 219 -22.16 -1.98 -128.30
C LYS A 219 -23.56 -1.38 -128.25
N HIS A 220 -23.90 -0.48 -129.17
CA HIS A 220 -25.29 -0.24 -129.54
C HIS A 220 -25.43 0.19 -131.01
N THR A 221 -25.89 -0.75 -131.85
CA THR A 221 -26.98 -0.51 -132.81
C THR A 221 -28.33 -0.59 -132.04
N PRO A 222 -29.36 0.19 -132.41
CA PRO A 222 -30.61 0.25 -131.65
C PRO A 222 -31.67 -0.71 -132.19
N GLN A 223 -32.33 -1.47 -131.32
CA GLN A 223 -33.62 -2.09 -131.61
C GLN A 223 -34.55 -1.97 -130.39
N SER A 224 -35.83 -1.71 -130.69
CA SER A 224 -36.91 -1.25 -129.82
C SER A 224 -37.44 -2.27 -128.81
N PHE A 225 -37.89 -1.74 -127.66
CA PHE A 225 -38.95 -2.14 -126.70
C PHE A 225 -39.87 -3.34 -127.07
N PRO A 226 -40.42 -4.12 -126.09
CA PRO A 226 -41.35 -3.59 -125.06
C PRO A 226 -41.36 -4.27 -123.68
N TRP A 227 -42.05 -3.63 -122.72
CA TRP A 227 -42.42 -4.19 -121.41
C TRP A 227 -43.30 -5.44 -121.54
N PRO A 228 -43.26 -6.37 -120.56
CA PRO A 228 -44.51 -6.70 -119.87
C PRO A 228 -44.40 -7.05 -118.35
N VAL A 229 -45.41 -6.57 -117.61
CA VAL A 229 -46.31 -7.27 -116.65
C VAL A 229 -45.73 -8.28 -115.62
N ASN A 230 -46.09 -8.05 -114.35
CA ASN A 230 -45.96 -8.97 -113.20
C ASN A 230 -46.56 -10.36 -113.44
N PRO A 231 -46.07 -11.38 -112.72
CA PRO A 231 -46.99 -12.13 -111.86
C PRO A 231 -46.43 -12.46 -110.47
N SER A 232 -47.30 -12.31 -109.48
CA SER A 232 -47.26 -12.97 -108.16
C SER A 232 -47.31 -14.49 -108.30
N VAL A 233 -46.58 -15.26 -107.46
CA VAL A 233 -47.05 -16.50 -106.77
C VAL A 233 -46.04 -16.99 -105.72
N SER A 234 -46.56 -17.10 -104.49
CA SER A 234 -46.41 -18.13 -103.44
C SER A 234 -45.06 -18.52 -102.81
N ALA A 235 -45.13 -18.47 -101.48
CA ALA A 235 -44.29 -19.07 -100.46
C ALA A 235 -44.02 -20.58 -100.63
N LYS A 236 -42.82 -20.98 -100.18
CA LYS A 236 -42.57 -22.27 -99.52
C LYS A 236 -41.68 -22.03 -98.30
N ASN A 237 -42.18 -22.51 -97.16
CA ASN A 237 -41.48 -22.58 -95.89
C ASN A 237 -40.27 -23.50 -96.00
N PHE A 238 -39.19 -23.14 -95.30
CA PHE A 238 -38.26 -24.10 -94.73
C PHE A 238 -37.75 -23.53 -93.40
N GLU A 239 -38.18 -24.16 -92.31
CA GLU A 239 -37.59 -24.03 -90.99
C GLU A 239 -36.13 -24.48 -91.02
N LEU A 240 -35.26 -23.75 -90.34
CA LEU A 240 -34.20 -24.38 -89.56
C LEU A 240 -33.82 -23.52 -88.36
N GLU A 241 -33.73 -24.24 -87.26
CA GLU A 241 -33.69 -23.84 -85.88
C GLU A 241 -32.41 -23.10 -85.42
N LYS A 242 -32.65 -22.30 -84.37
CA LYS A 242 -31.82 -22.06 -83.16
C LYS A 242 -30.59 -21.14 -83.26
N GLY A 243 -30.62 -20.10 -82.41
CA GLY A 243 -29.37 -19.56 -81.88
C GLY A 243 -29.36 -18.18 -81.20
N VAL A 244 -30.48 -17.56 -80.80
CA VAL A 244 -30.43 -16.29 -80.05
C VAL A 244 -30.90 -16.51 -78.61
N LYS A 245 -29.94 -16.60 -77.68
CA LYS A 245 -30.16 -16.41 -76.25
C LYS A 245 -29.69 -15.00 -75.89
N ALA A 246 -30.64 -14.14 -75.56
CA ALA A 246 -30.40 -12.95 -74.76
C ALA A 246 -31.20 -13.04 -73.46
N CYS A 247 -30.53 -12.64 -72.38
CA CYS A 247 -31.04 -12.27 -71.06
C CYS A 247 -31.57 -13.39 -70.14
N PHE A 248 -30.71 -13.78 -69.19
CA PHE A 248 -31.04 -13.67 -67.75
C PHE A 248 -29.74 -13.50 -66.96
N SER A 249 -29.51 -12.28 -66.46
CA SER A 249 -28.48 -11.98 -65.47
C SER A 249 -28.74 -12.80 -64.21
N LYS A 250 -27.86 -13.76 -63.92
CA LYS A 250 -27.77 -14.35 -62.59
C LYS A 250 -26.96 -13.40 -61.72
N ARG A 251 -27.68 -12.51 -61.05
CA ARG A 251 -27.16 -11.64 -60.00
C ARG A 251 -26.82 -12.54 -58.81
N HIS A 252 -25.56 -12.98 -58.70
CA HIS A 252 -25.06 -13.51 -57.44
C HIS A 252 -24.87 -12.32 -56.48
N GLN A 253 -25.82 -12.17 -55.55
CA GLN A 253 -25.56 -11.47 -54.30
C GLN A 253 -24.68 -12.38 -53.44
N PRO A 254 -23.52 -11.92 -52.93
CA PRO A 254 -22.93 -12.54 -51.76
C PRO A 254 -23.78 -12.19 -50.54
N ALA A 255 -24.10 -13.20 -49.75
CA ALA A 255 -24.79 -13.08 -48.48
C ALA A 255 -24.03 -12.11 -47.57
N SER A 256 -24.66 -10.97 -47.25
CA SER A 256 -24.31 -10.13 -46.11
C SER A 256 -24.89 -10.80 -44.87
N THR A 257 -24.03 -11.48 -44.12
CA THR A 257 -24.26 -11.82 -42.72
C THR A 257 -24.13 -10.52 -41.92
N ASN A 258 -25.25 -9.98 -41.48
CA ASN A 258 -25.31 -8.99 -40.41
C ASN A 258 -25.77 -9.68 -39.12
N PRO A 259 -24.91 -9.81 -38.09
CA PRO A 259 -25.33 -10.12 -36.73
C PRO A 259 -25.39 -8.81 -35.94
N CYS A 260 -26.57 -8.18 -35.84
CA CYS A 260 -26.80 -7.13 -34.84
C CYS A 260 -28.30 -6.82 -34.70
N GLN A 261 -29.04 -7.70 -34.04
CA GLN A 261 -30.20 -7.32 -33.22
C GLN A 261 -30.34 -8.34 -32.07
N GLN A 262 -29.66 -8.07 -30.95
CA GLN A 262 -30.15 -8.43 -29.62
C GLN A 262 -29.24 -7.77 -28.58
N TRP A 263 -29.65 -6.58 -28.14
CA TRP A 263 -29.22 -6.02 -26.86
C TRP A 263 -30.47 -5.84 -26.01
N GLY A 264 -30.37 -6.27 -24.76
CA GLY A 264 -31.19 -5.74 -23.68
C GLY A 264 -32.23 -6.69 -23.12
N LYS A 265 -31.80 -7.58 -22.21
CA LYS A 265 -32.48 -7.87 -20.94
C LYS A 265 -31.56 -8.70 -20.05
N GLU A 266 -31.73 -8.48 -18.75
CA GLU A 266 -31.13 -9.19 -17.61
C GLU A 266 -29.75 -8.69 -17.14
N ASN A 267 -29.80 -7.66 -16.28
CA ASN A 267 -29.28 -7.79 -14.92
C ASN A 267 -29.80 -6.63 -14.05
N SER A 268 -30.92 -6.86 -13.35
CA SER A 268 -31.32 -6.04 -12.21
C SER A 268 -31.48 -6.97 -11.01
N SER A 269 -30.41 -7.06 -10.22
CA SER A 269 -30.42 -7.58 -8.87
C SER A 269 -29.16 -7.14 -8.17
N ARG A 270 -29.24 -6.02 -7.46
CA ARG A 270 -28.82 -5.92 -6.04
C ARG A 270 -28.91 -4.49 -5.51
N LYS A 271 -29.59 -4.41 -4.36
CA LYS A 271 -29.38 -3.50 -3.21
C LYS A 271 -29.87 -2.05 -3.36
N SER A 272 -31.14 -1.86 -3.01
CA SER A 272 -31.60 -0.68 -2.27
C SER A 272 -31.37 -0.90 -0.77
N GLY A 273 -30.49 -0.11 -0.17
CA GLY A 273 -30.37 0.08 1.26
C GLY A 273 -30.35 1.58 1.54
N SER A 274 -31.42 2.12 2.10
CA SER A 274 -31.47 3.42 2.81
C SER A 274 -31.05 3.19 4.28
N PRO A 275 -30.67 4.22 5.07
CA PRO A 275 -31.59 5.25 5.57
C PRO A 275 -31.04 6.68 5.42
N ALA A 276 -31.86 7.70 5.16
CA ALA A 276 -32.72 8.41 6.12
C ALA A 276 -31.92 9.08 7.25
N THR A 277 -31.63 10.35 7.02
CA THR A 277 -31.28 11.38 8.00
C THR A 277 -32.53 11.74 8.80
N ASP A 278 -32.44 11.69 10.13
CA ASP A 278 -33.28 12.49 11.03
C ASP A 278 -32.58 12.62 12.40
N THR A 279 -32.77 13.79 13.00
CA THR A 279 -32.30 14.33 14.31
C THR A 279 -30.84 14.74 14.47
#